data_AF-A0A2A4WR95-F1
#
_entry.id   AF-A0A2A4WR95-F1
#
_cell.length_a   1.000
_cell.length_b   1.000
_cell.length_c   1.000
_cell.angle_alpha   90.00
_cell.angle_beta   90.00
_cell.angle_gamma   90.00
#
_symmetry.space_group_name_H-M   'P 1'
#
loop_
_entity.id
_entity.type
_entity.pdbx_description
1 polymer ?
#
loop_
_entity_poly.entity_id
_entity_poly.type
_entity_poly.pdbx_seq_one_letter_code
_entity_poly.pdbx_strand_id
1 'polypeptide(L)'
;MNKSAFENEWCLLQNQFDSYEKYSLLIKLVGFLMIFVAICLNIKALFVVIVFLALWLQDGIWKTFQSRIETRLIDLETNIANMGEQAGASAYQFNRSFQQNRLKRGSLMGEYLRQTMKPTVAFPHVFFVFIMLLNIYCPALA
;
A
#
# COMPACT_ATOMS: atom_id res chain seq x y z
N MET A 1 -22.01 -12.63 -22.64
CA MET A 1 -20.90 -12.05 -21.87
C MET A 1 -19.60 -12.65 -22.34
N ASN A 2 -18.51 -11.87 -22.43
CA ASN A 2 -17.22 -12.37 -22.91
C ASN A 2 -16.36 -12.83 -21.72
N LYS A 3 -16.30 -14.15 -21.48
CA LYS A 3 -15.54 -14.76 -20.37
C LYS A 3 -14.08 -14.33 -20.35
N SER A 4 -13.45 -14.26 -21.52
CA SER A 4 -12.05 -13.87 -21.66
C SER A 4 -11.79 -12.42 -21.23
N ALA A 5 -12.78 -11.52 -21.32
CA ALA A 5 -12.61 -10.13 -20.90
C ALA A 5 -12.46 -10.02 -19.36
N PHE A 6 -13.22 -10.80 -18.60
CA PHE A 6 -13.13 -10.85 -17.14
C PHE A 6 -11.83 -11.52 -16.69
N GLU A 7 -11.46 -12.64 -17.31
CA GLU A 7 -10.19 -13.34 -17.01
C GLU A 7 -8.97 -12.46 -17.30
N ASN A 8 -8.98 -11.72 -18.41
CA ASN A 8 -7.91 -10.78 -18.76
C ASN A 8 -7.81 -9.63 -17.76
N GLU A 9 -8.95 -9.04 -17.35
CA GLU A 9 -8.96 -8.01 -16.30
C GLU A 9 -8.43 -8.58 -14.97
N TRP A 10 -8.87 -9.76 -14.57
CA TRP A 10 -8.45 -10.42 -13.33
C TRP A 10 -6.93 -10.66 -13.33
N CYS A 11 -6.38 -11.22 -14.40
CA CYS A 11 -4.94 -11.50 -14.49
C CYS A 11 -4.10 -10.19 -14.42
N LEU A 12 -4.54 -9.14 -15.10
CA LEU A 12 -3.88 -7.84 -15.05
C LEU A 12 -3.90 -7.25 -13.64
N LEU A 13 -5.06 -7.27 -12.98
CA LEU A 13 -5.23 -6.73 -11.64
C LEU A 13 -4.49 -7.57 -10.58
N GLN A 14 -4.48 -8.89 -10.70
CA GLN A 14 -3.75 -9.79 -9.80
C GLN A 14 -2.25 -9.50 -9.83
N ASN A 15 -1.69 -9.36 -11.03
CA ASN A 15 -0.27 -9.03 -11.17
C ASN A 15 0.07 -7.64 -10.57
N GLN A 16 -0.82 -6.65 -10.72
CA GLN A 16 -0.65 -5.34 -10.09
C GLN A 16 -0.76 -5.43 -8.55
N PHE A 17 -1.71 -6.21 -8.04
CA PHE A 17 -1.87 -6.47 -6.61
C PHE A 17 -0.57 -7.02 -6.00
N ASP A 18 0.01 -8.05 -6.61
CA ASP A 18 1.26 -8.66 -6.16
C ASP A 18 2.46 -7.70 -6.29
N SER A 19 2.44 -6.83 -7.30
CA SER A 19 3.49 -5.82 -7.50
C SER A 19 3.51 -4.79 -6.36
N TYR A 20 2.35 -4.39 -5.82
CA TYR A 20 2.30 -3.49 -4.66
C TYR A 20 2.90 -4.11 -3.39
N GLU A 21 2.82 -5.43 -3.19
CA GLU A 21 3.54 -6.11 -2.11
C GLU A 21 5.06 -6.02 -2.29
N LYS A 22 5.54 -6.27 -3.52
CA LYS A 22 6.98 -6.16 -3.85
C LYS A 22 7.49 -4.75 -3.60
N TYR A 23 6.73 -3.74 -4.00
CA TYR A 23 7.09 -2.35 -3.77
C TYR A 23 7.07 -2.00 -2.27
N SER A 24 6.05 -2.43 -1.51
CA SER A 24 6.00 -2.25 -0.05
C SER A 24 7.25 -2.85 0.63
N LEU A 25 7.66 -4.04 0.22
CA LEU A 25 8.91 -4.65 0.70
C LEU A 25 10.14 -3.81 0.34
N LEU A 26 10.22 -3.30 -0.90
CA LEU A 26 11.32 -2.44 -1.34
C LEU A 26 11.44 -1.18 -0.47
N ILE A 27 10.33 -0.50 -0.15
CA ILE A 27 10.35 0.66 0.77
C ILE A 27 10.94 0.27 2.12
N LYS A 28 10.57 -0.89 2.67
CA LYS A 28 11.06 -1.35 3.98
C LYS A 28 12.56 -1.65 3.95
N LEU A 29 13.05 -2.27 2.87
CA LEU A 29 14.48 -2.53 2.68
C LEU A 29 15.28 -1.23 2.53
N VAL A 30 14.75 -0.26 1.79
CA VAL A 30 15.35 1.08 1.66
C VAL A 30 15.37 1.80 3.02
N GLY A 31 14.29 1.71 3.80
CA GLY A 31 14.23 2.25 5.16
C GLY A 31 15.30 1.66 6.06
N PHE A 32 15.45 0.33 6.05
CA PHE A 32 16.51 -0.36 6.79
C PHE A 32 17.92 0.06 6.37
N LEU A 33 18.20 0.15 5.07
CA LEU A 33 19.49 0.62 4.56
C LEU A 33 19.78 2.07 4.99
N MET A 34 18.76 2.93 4.98
CA MET A 34 18.91 4.32 5.42
C MET A 34 19.27 4.44 6.91
N ILE A 35 18.85 3.50 7.77
CA ILE A 35 19.31 3.45 9.16
C ILE A 35 20.83 3.31 9.21
N PHE A 36 21.36 2.31 8.52
CA PHE A 36 22.79 2.03 8.48
C PHE A 36 23.59 3.22 7.94
N VAL A 37 23.16 3.78 6.81
CA VAL A 37 23.81 4.95 6.19
C VAL A 37 23.76 6.17 7.11
N ALA A 38 22.63 6.43 7.77
CA ALA A 38 22.48 7.57 8.67
C ALA A 38 23.43 7.49 9.87
N ILE A 39 23.61 6.30 10.44
CA ILE A 39 24.55 6.08 11.56
C ILE A 39 25.99 6.26 11.08
N CYS A 40 26.40 5.59 9.98
CA CYS A 40 27.76 5.68 9.46
C CYS A 40 28.19 7.10 9.07
N LEU A 41 27.26 7.89 8.54
CA LEU A 41 27.51 9.28 8.13
C LEU A 41 27.15 10.31 9.20
N ASN A 42 26.70 9.88 10.38
CA ASN A 42 26.28 10.74 11.48
C ASN A 42 25.24 11.81 11.05
N ILE A 43 24.26 11.38 10.25
CA ILE A 43 23.17 12.25 9.79
C ILE A 43 22.27 12.59 10.98
N LYS A 44 21.81 13.84 11.06
CA LYS A 44 20.88 14.27 12.12
C LYS A 44 19.64 13.38 12.16
N ALA A 45 19.46 12.65 13.26
CA ALA A 45 18.38 11.70 13.42
C ALA A 45 16.97 12.30 13.22
N LEU A 46 16.74 13.56 13.61
CA LEU A 46 15.46 14.25 13.35
C LEU A 46 15.12 14.31 11.85
N PHE A 47 16.12 14.56 11.00
CA PHE A 47 15.91 14.56 9.55
C PHE A 47 15.54 13.16 9.04
N VAL A 48 16.20 12.13 9.55
CA VAL A 48 15.94 10.74 9.17
C VAL A 48 14.54 10.29 9.61
N VAL A 49 14.08 10.70 10.79
CA VAL A 49 12.69 10.46 11.26
C VAL A 49 11.67 11.05 10.29
N ILE A 50 11.87 12.29 9.83
CA ILE A 50 10.95 12.93 8.86
C ILE A 50 10.90 12.12 7.56
N VAL A 51 12.04 11.62 7.08
CA VAL A 51 12.11 10.76 5.89
C VAL A 51 11.36 9.44 6.11
N PHE A 52 11.50 8.80 7.28
CA PHE A 52 10.75 7.58 7.60
C PHE A 52 9.25 7.81 7.69
N LEU A 53 8.79 8.94 8.24
CA LEU A 53 7.37 9.30 8.22
C LEU A 53 6.84 9.46 6.78
N ALA A 54 7.64 10.04 5.88
CA ALA A 54 7.27 10.15 4.46
C ALA A 54 7.21 8.77 3.77
N LEU A 55 8.19 7.89 4.02
CA LEU A 55 8.17 6.52 3.51
C LEU A 55 6.97 5.72 4.03
N TRP A 56 6.63 5.88 5.31
CA TRP A 56 5.47 5.22 5.91
C TRP A 56 4.17 5.66 5.25
N LEU A 57 4.00 6.96 5.03
CA LEU A 57 2.84 7.48 4.31
C LEU A 57 2.76 6.94 2.88
N GLN A 58 3.89 6.87 2.18
CA GLN A 58 3.95 6.33 0.82
C GLN A 58 3.55 4.84 0.76
N ASP A 59 4.01 4.03 1.73
CA ASP A 59 3.63 2.62 1.85
C ASP A 59 2.10 2.49 2.08
N GLY A 60 1.52 3.34 2.94
CA GLY A 60 0.06 3.39 3.12
C GLY A 60 -0.73 3.76 1.86
N ILE A 61 -0.20 4.68 1.03
CA ILE A 61 -0.81 5.04 -0.26
C ILE A 61 -0.81 3.82 -1.19
N TRP A 62 0.30 3.08 -1.28
CA TRP A 62 0.37 1.85 -2.07
C TRP A 62 -0.59 0.78 -1.56
N LYS A 63 -0.68 0.57 -0.24
CA LYS A 63 -1.67 -0.35 0.35
C LYS A 63 -3.11 0.06 0.12
N THR A 64 -3.37 1.35 -0.08
CA THR A 64 -4.69 1.83 -0.47
C THR A 64 -5.04 1.40 -1.88
N PHE A 65 -4.14 1.58 -2.85
CA PHE A 65 -4.36 1.09 -4.21
C PHE A 65 -4.51 -0.43 -4.26
N GLN A 66 -3.67 -1.15 -3.53
CA GLN A 66 -3.76 -2.60 -3.41
C GLN A 66 -5.12 -3.05 -2.85
N SER A 67 -5.58 -2.43 -1.76
CA SER A 67 -6.88 -2.74 -1.14
C SER A 67 -8.07 -2.49 -2.08
N ARG A 68 -7.97 -1.51 -2.99
CA ARG A 68 -9.00 -1.25 -4.01
C ARG A 68 -9.01 -2.31 -5.10
N ILE A 69 -7.82 -2.76 -5.50
CA ILE A 69 -7.67 -3.85 -6.47
C ILE A 69 -8.25 -5.14 -5.90
N GLU A 70 -8.00 -5.42 -4.62
CA GLU A 70 -8.57 -6.56 -3.88
C GLU A 70 -10.09 -6.63 -4.02
N THR A 71 -10.78 -5.52 -3.75
CA THR A 71 -12.24 -5.45 -3.87
C THR A 71 -12.70 -5.80 -5.28
N ARG A 72 -12.03 -5.28 -6.31
CA ARG A 72 -12.37 -5.59 -7.70
C ARG A 72 -12.04 -7.03 -8.09
N LEU A 73 -10.97 -7.62 -7.56
CA LEU A 73 -10.63 -9.01 -7.81
C LEU A 73 -11.73 -9.96 -7.30
N ILE A 74 -12.22 -9.73 -6.08
CA ILE A 74 -13.32 -10.50 -5.48
C ILE A 74 -14.61 -10.32 -6.32
N ASP A 75 -14.90 -9.10 -6.76
CA ASP A 75 -16.04 -8.85 -7.67
C ASP A 75 -15.90 -9.64 -8.98
N LEU A 76 -14.70 -9.68 -9.57
CA LEU A 76 -14.43 -10.41 -10.80
C LEU A 76 -14.57 -11.92 -10.61
N GLU A 77 -14.04 -12.48 -9.53
CA GLU A 77 -14.18 -13.89 -9.18
C GLU A 77 -15.65 -14.30 -9.04
N THR A 78 -16.44 -13.46 -8.36
CA THR A 78 -17.89 -13.66 -8.21
C THR A 78 -18.60 -13.65 -9.57
N ASN A 79 -18.26 -12.71 -10.45
CA ASN A 79 -18.86 -12.61 -11.79
C ASN A 79 -18.45 -13.75 -12.72
N ILE A 80 -17.21 -14.25 -12.61
CA ILE A 80 -16.72 -15.41 -13.36
C ILE A 80 -17.42 -16.68 -12.87
N ALA A 81 -17.61 -16.85 -11.56
CA ALA A 81 -18.31 -17.99 -10.98
C ALA A 81 -19.80 -18.04 -11.38
N ASN A 82 -20.47 -16.89 -11.44
CA ASN A 82 -21.90 -16.78 -11.72
C ASN A 82 -22.22 -16.47 -13.21
N MET A 83 -21.29 -16.74 -14.12
CA MET A 83 -21.45 -16.44 -15.56
C MET A 83 -22.62 -17.25 -16.15
N GLY A 84 -23.79 -16.61 -16.25
CA GLY A 84 -25.04 -17.22 -16.73
C GLY A 84 -26.28 -16.68 -16.03
N GLU A 85 -26.16 -16.20 -14.79
CA GLU A 85 -27.30 -15.76 -13.97
C GLU A 85 -27.41 -14.22 -13.84
N GLN A 86 -26.31 -13.50 -14.00
CA GLN A 86 -26.24 -12.05 -13.74
C GLN A 86 -26.27 -11.25 -15.03
N ALA A 87 -27.48 -10.85 -15.46
CA ALA A 87 -27.67 -9.87 -16.52
C ALA A 87 -27.20 -8.48 -16.05
N GLY A 88 -26.00 -8.06 -16.44
CA GLY A 88 -25.53 -6.68 -16.24
C GLY A 88 -24.07 -6.49 -15.84
N ALA A 89 -23.34 -7.56 -15.52
CA ALA A 89 -21.92 -7.45 -15.17
C ALA A 89 -21.05 -7.10 -16.40
N SER A 90 -20.15 -6.13 -16.23
CA SER A 90 -19.21 -5.69 -17.26
C SER A 90 -17.76 -5.78 -16.79
N ALA A 91 -16.88 -6.23 -17.68
CA ALA A 91 -15.44 -6.17 -17.49
C ALA A 91 -14.92 -4.73 -17.65
N TYR A 92 -13.68 -4.51 -17.22
CA TYR A 92 -12.92 -3.27 -17.28
C TYR A 92 -13.54 -2.09 -16.52
N GLN A 93 -14.18 -2.36 -15.37
CA GLN A 93 -14.89 -1.36 -14.57
C GLN A 93 -14.11 -0.85 -13.36
N PHE A 94 -12.85 -1.27 -13.16
CA PHE A 94 -12.03 -0.84 -12.02
C PHE A 94 -12.08 0.68 -11.75
N ASN A 95 -11.74 1.49 -12.76
CA ASN A 95 -11.70 2.95 -12.62
C ASN A 95 -13.10 3.58 -12.47
N ARG A 96 -14.10 3.01 -13.16
CA ARG A 96 -15.49 3.52 -13.10
C ARG A 96 -16.10 3.24 -11.73
N SER A 97 -15.93 2.02 -11.22
CA SER A 97 -16.34 1.63 -9.87
C SER A 97 -15.67 2.53 -8.84
N PHE A 98 -14.37 2.81 -8.98
CA PHE A 98 -13.67 3.75 -8.10
C PHE A 98 -14.27 5.17 -8.16
N GLN A 99 -14.51 5.72 -9.35
CA GLN A 99 -15.10 7.06 -9.51
C GLN A 99 -16.49 7.17 -8.87
N GLN A 100 -17.32 6.13 -9.03
CA GLN A 100 -18.68 6.08 -8.48
C GLN A 100 -18.68 5.92 -6.96
N ASN A 101 -17.77 5.11 -6.42
CA ASN A 101 -17.62 4.86 -4.98
C ASN A 101 -16.68 5.86 -4.30
N ARG A 102 -16.19 6.86 -5.01
CA ARG A 102 -15.26 7.85 -4.48
C ARG A 102 -15.96 8.69 -3.41
N LEU A 103 -15.71 8.36 -2.14
CA LEU A 103 -16.08 9.19 -1.01
C LEU A 103 -15.45 10.60 -1.17
N LYS A 104 -16.11 11.64 -0.64
CA LYS A 104 -15.64 13.05 -0.72
C LYS A 104 -14.17 13.18 -0.32
N ARG A 105 -13.43 14.15 -0.87
CA ARG A 105 -11.95 14.33 -0.72
C ARG A 105 -11.39 14.08 0.70
N GLY A 106 -12.08 14.52 1.76
CA GLY A 106 -11.65 14.28 3.15
C GLY A 106 -11.61 12.80 3.57
N SER A 107 -12.45 11.97 2.97
CA SER A 107 -12.44 10.52 3.19
C SER A 107 -11.25 9.81 2.53
N LEU A 108 -10.64 10.41 1.49
CA LEU A 108 -9.50 9.83 0.80
C LEU A 108 -8.25 9.84 1.70
N MET A 109 -8.06 10.94 2.44
CA MET A 109 -7.00 11.05 3.44
C MET A 109 -7.21 10.04 4.58
N GLY A 110 -8.47 9.85 5.01
CA GLY A 110 -8.82 8.84 6.00
C GLY A 110 -8.53 7.41 5.54
N GLU A 111 -8.73 7.11 4.26
CA GLU A 111 -8.38 5.81 3.68
C GLU A 111 -6.88 5.56 3.73
N TYR A 112 -6.07 6.56 3.36
CA TYR A 112 -4.60 6.48 3.44
C TYR A 112 -4.13 6.25 4.88
N LEU A 113 -4.63 7.04 5.83
CA LEU A 113 -4.30 6.88 7.25
C LEU A 113 -4.74 5.51 7.80
N ARG A 114 -5.91 5.00 7.38
CA ARG A 114 -6.36 3.68 7.82
C ARG A 114 -5.42 2.57 7.32
N GLN A 115 -4.89 2.71 6.11
CA GLN A 115 -3.96 1.74 5.55
C GLN A 115 -2.57 1.84 6.17
N THR A 116 -2.08 3.04 6.50
CA THR A 116 -0.80 3.19 7.24
C THR A 116 -0.84 2.54 8.62
N MET A 117 -2.01 2.52 9.27
CA MET A 117 -2.21 1.93 10.59
C MET A 117 -2.37 0.40 10.60
N LYS A 118 -2.48 -0.25 9.43
CA LYS A 118 -2.50 -1.72 9.38
C LYS A 118 -1.19 -2.27 9.98
N PRO A 119 -1.23 -3.31 10.84
CA PRO A 119 -0.02 -3.84 11.48
C PRO A 119 1.10 -4.21 10.49
N THR A 120 0.73 -4.75 9.33
CA THR A 120 1.65 -5.14 8.25
C THR A 120 2.39 -3.97 7.58
N VAL A 121 1.90 -2.74 7.80
CA VAL A 121 2.51 -1.48 7.34
C VAL A 121 3.18 -0.78 8.50
N ALA A 122 2.45 -0.57 9.60
CA ALA A 122 2.92 0.21 10.75
C ALA A 122 4.14 -0.41 11.42
N PHE A 123 4.17 -1.73 11.62
CA PHE A 123 5.17 -2.37 12.46
C PHE A 123 6.62 -2.10 12.01
N PRO A 124 7.01 -2.29 10.72
CA PRO A 124 8.35 -1.95 10.25
C PRO A 124 8.70 -0.46 10.40
N HIS A 125 7.77 0.44 10.06
CA HIS A 125 8.04 1.89 10.09
C HIS A 125 8.14 2.45 11.49
N VAL A 126 7.29 1.98 12.42
CA VAL A 126 7.37 2.32 13.85
C VAL A 126 8.72 1.89 14.42
N PHE A 127 9.21 0.71 14.03
CA PHE A 127 10.53 0.24 14.44
C PHE A 127 11.66 1.16 13.95
N PHE A 128 11.62 1.61 12.69
CA PHE A 128 12.61 2.54 12.14
C PHE A 128 12.62 3.89 12.87
N VAL A 129 11.43 4.46 13.13
CA VAL A 129 11.29 5.70 13.89
C VAL A 129 11.81 5.51 15.31
N PHE A 130 11.47 4.39 15.97
CA PHE A 130 11.90 4.09 17.32
C PHE A 130 13.42 4.03 17.46
N ILE A 131 14.12 3.35 16.54
CA ILE A 131 15.59 3.31 16.52
C ILE A 131 16.19 4.72 16.42
N MET A 132 15.67 5.56 15.52
CA MET A 132 16.19 6.92 15.36
C MET A 132 15.90 7.81 16.57
N LEU A 133 14.75 7.63 17.23
CA LEU A 133 14.47 8.32 18.49
C LEU A 133 15.45 7.90 19.59
N LEU A 134 15.77 6.61 19.71
CA LEU A 134 16.79 6.16 20.65
C LEU A 134 18.16 6.79 20.38
N ASN A 135 18.56 6.91 19.11
CA ASN A 135 19.80 7.59 18.74
C ASN A 135 19.83 9.07 19.18
N ILE A 136 18.69 9.77 19.17
CA ILE A 136 18.59 11.16 19.66
C ILE A 136 18.84 11.25 21.16
N TYR A 137 18.21 10.39 21.96
CA TYR A 137 18.23 10.50 23.42
C TYR A 137 19.39 9.72 24.08
N CYS A 138 19.92 8.70 23.41
CA CYS A 138 21.01 7.86 23.90
C CYS A 138 21.97 7.51 22.76
N PRO A 139 22.86 8.43 22.36
CA PRO A 139 23.78 8.22 21.24
C PRO A 139 24.83 7.12 21.49
N ALA A 140 24.96 6.63 22.73
CA ALA A 140 25.89 5.54 23.09
C ALA A 140 25.39 4.14 22.67
N LEU A 141 24.14 4.00 22.23
CA LEU A 141 23.52 2.74 21.80
C LEU A 141 23.55 2.52 20.27
N ALA A 142 24.11 3.45 19.51
CA ALA A 142 24.20 3.43 18.04
C ALA A 142 25.65 3.47 17.59
#